data_AF-A0A9Q0J0F5-F1
#
_entry.id   AF-A0A9Q0J0F5-F1
#
_cell.length_a   1.000
_cell.length_b   1.000
_cell.length_c   1.000
_cell.angle_alpha   90.00
_cell.angle_beta   90.00
_cell.angle_gamma   90.00
#
_symmetry.space_group_name_H-M   'P 1'
#
loop_
_entity.id
_entity.type
_entity.pdbx_description
1 polymer ?
#
loop_
_entity_poly.entity_id
_entity_poly.type
_entity_poly.pdbx_seq_one_letter_code
_entity_poly.pdbx_strand_id
1 'polypeptide(L)' 'VNWMGNSGVRKGAWTDEEDKLLRCRKSCRLRWLNYLKPCIKRGEFSDDEVDLMFRMHKLLGNRQ' A
#
# COMPACT_ATOMS: atom_id res chain seq x y z
N VAL A 1 6.04 16.46 0.01
CA VAL A 1 5.45 15.32 -0.76
C VAL A 1 4.11 14.96 -0.14
N ASN A 2 3.04 15.14 -0.91
CA ASN A 2 1.65 15.06 -0.45
C ASN A 2 1.06 13.74 -0.92
N TRP A 3 0.93 12.75 -0.03
CA TRP A 3 0.25 11.49 -0.34
C TRP A 3 -1.26 11.68 -0.22
N MET A 4 -1.87 12.12 -1.33
CA MET A 4 -3.31 11.98 -1.53
C MET A 4 -3.62 10.53 -1.91
N GLY A 5 -4.41 9.86 -1.06
CA GLY A 5 -4.79 8.47 -1.20
C GLY A 5 -6.11 8.16 -0.48
N ASN A 6 -7.16 8.87 -0.89
CA ASN A 6 -8.56 8.44 -0.88
C ASN A 6 -9.24 8.17 0.48
N SER A 7 -9.69 9.23 1.12
CA SER A 7 -10.99 9.36 1.83
C SER A 7 -11.02 10.81 2.32
N GLY A 8 -11.92 11.64 1.78
CA GLY A 8 -12.03 13.07 2.09
C GLY A 8 -12.52 13.37 3.49
N VAL A 9 -11.95 12.75 4.52
CA VAL A 9 -12.26 13.07 5.91
C VAL A 9 -11.13 13.88 6.51
N ARG A 10 -11.47 15.10 6.92
CA ARG A 10 -10.60 16.04 7.62
C ARG A 10 -9.98 15.32 8.83
N LYS A 11 -8.65 15.20 8.86
CA LYS A 11 -7.92 14.79 10.06
C LYS A 11 -8.11 15.90 11.10
N GLY A 12 -8.91 15.66 12.13
CA GLY A 12 -9.01 16.62 13.24
C GLY A 12 -10.18 16.47 14.21
N ALA A 13 -11.16 15.60 13.96
CA ALA A 13 -12.33 15.48 14.84
C ALA A 13 -12.87 14.05 14.93
N TRP A 14 -11.99 13.07 15.17
CA TRP A 14 -12.42 11.69 15.46
C TRP A 14 -12.26 11.41 16.93
N THR A 15 -13.24 10.74 17.52
CA THR A 15 -13.08 10.17 18.86
C THR A 15 -12.04 9.03 18.82
N ASP A 16 -11.39 8.73 19.93
CA ASP A 16 -10.35 7.68 20.00
C ASP A 16 -10.84 6.31 19.53
N GLU A 17 -12.14 6.04 19.68
CA GLU A 17 -12.78 4.79 19.26
C GLU A 17 -12.91 4.69 17.73
N GLU A 18 -13.32 5.79 17.07
CA GLU A 18 -13.43 5.87 15.62
C GLU A 18 -12.05 5.83 14.95
N ASP A 19 -11.06 6.51 15.52
CA ASP A 19 -9.69 6.50 14.98
C ASP A 19 -9.05 5.11 15.11
N LYS A 20 -9.31 4.38 16.21
CA LYS A 20 -8.93 2.96 16.34
C LYS A 20 -9.57 2.11 15.24
N LEU A 21 -10.87 2.26 15.00
CA LEU A 21 -11.57 1.50 13.96
C LEU A 21 -11.06 1.83 12.55
N LEU A 22 -10.77 3.10 12.26
CA LEU A 22 -10.20 3.56 10.99
C LEU A 22 -8.76 3.06 10.80
N ARG A 23 -7.93 3.04 11.86
CA ARG A 23 -6.60 2.42 11.86
C ARG A 23 -6.69 0.92 11.56
N CYS A 24 -7.63 0.22 12.19
CA CYS A 24 -7.88 -1.20 11.92
C CYS A 24 -8.33 -1.43 10.47
N ARG A 25 -9.25 -0.61 9.93
CA ARG A 25 -9.73 -0.78 8.55
C ARG A 25 -8.63 -0.54 7.51
N LYS A 26 -7.77 0.46 7.71
CA LYS A 26 -6.61 0.68 6.83
C LYS A 26 -5.62 -0.48 6.89
N SER A 27 -5.31 -0.96 8.09
CA SER A 27 -4.43 -2.11 8.29
C SER A 27 -5.00 -3.38 7.65
N CYS A 28 -6.29 -3.66 7.85
CA CYS A 28 -6.98 -4.78 7.23
C CYS A 28 -6.96 -4.69 5.69
N ARG A 29 -7.23 -3.51 5.12
CA ARG A 29 -7.18 -3.30 3.67
C ARG A 29 -5.76 -3.50 3.12
N LEU A 30 -4.75 -2.97 3.81
CA LEU A 30 -3.35 -3.13 3.41
C LEU A 30 -2.92 -4.59 3.49
N ARG A 31 -3.30 -5.29 4.56
CA ARG A 31 -3.03 -6.72 4.75
C ARG A 31 -3.69 -7.55 3.65
N TRP A 32 -4.92 -7.20 3.27
CA TRP A 32 -5.60 -7.87 2.17
C TRP A 32 -4.85 -7.69 0.85
N LEU A 33 -4.48 -6.45 0.50
CA LEU A 33 -3.83 -6.14 -0.77
C LEU A 33 -2.40 -6.67 -0.88
N ASN A 34 -1.67 -6.81 0.23
CA ASN A 34 -0.26 -7.26 0.21
C ASN A 34 -0.10 -8.76 0.48
N TYR A 35 -1.03 -9.37 1.23
CA TYR A 35 -0.84 -10.74 1.68
C TYR A 35 -2.00 -11.68 1.36
N LEU A 36 -3.26 -11.25 1.52
CA LEU A 36 -4.40 -12.17 1.47
C LEU A 36 -5.07 -12.29 0.09
N LYS A 37 -4.88 -11.32 -0.80
CA LYS A 37 -5.52 -11.34 -2.13
C LYS A 37 -5.00 -12.58 -2.91
N PRO A 38 -5.91 -13.40 -3.47
CA PRO A 38 -5.55 -14.70 -4.06
C PRO A 38 -4.70 -14.60 -5.34
N CYS A 39 -4.65 -13.42 -5.98
CA CYS A 39 -3.85 -13.19 -7.18
C CYS A 39 -2.41 -12.72 -6.91
N ILE A 40 -1.97 -12.70 -5.65
CA ILE A 40 -0.61 -12.33 -5.29
C ILE A 40 0.27 -13.57 -5.45
N LYS A 41 1.26 -13.50 -6.34
CA LYS A 41 2.29 -14.54 -6.44
C LYS A 41 3.16 -14.47 -5.18
N ARG A 42 3.26 -15.59 -4.44
CA ARG A 42 4.03 -15.72 -3.19
C ARG A 42 5.35 -16.50 -3.36
N GLY A 43 5.69 -16.84 -4.60
CA GLY A 43 6.94 -17.53 -4.94
C GLY A 43 8.08 -16.54 -5.20
N GLU A 44 9.25 -17.09 -5.51
CA GLU A 44 10.41 -16.30 -5.93
C GLU A 44 10.13 -15.59 -7.25
N PHE A 45 10.69 -14.39 -7.41
CA PHE A 45 10.65 -13.66 -8.66
C PHE A 45 11.56 -14.34 -9.68
N SER A 46 11.13 -14.37 -10.94
CA SER A 46 12.04 -14.77 -12.02
C SER A 46 13.11 -13.70 -12.25
N ASP A 47 14.28 -14.08 -12.75
CA ASP A 47 15.37 -13.16 -13.07
C ASP A 47 14.92 -12.02 -14.00
N ASP A 48 14.01 -12.31 -14.94
CA ASP A 48 13.42 -11.30 -15.84
C ASP A 48 12.52 -10.31 -15.08
N GLU A 49 11.75 -10.79 -14.10
CA GLU A 49 10.91 -9.94 -13.24
C GLU A 49 11.80 -9.02 -12.38
N VAL A 50 12.93 -9.53 -11.88
CA VAL A 50 13.90 -8.75 -11.09
C VAL A 50 14.56 -7.66 -11.93
N ASP A 51 15.03 -7.98 -13.14
CA ASP A 51 15.62 -7.01 -14.04
C ASP A 51 14.61 -5.94 -14.48
N LEU A 52 13.36 -6.34 -14.71
CA LEU A 52 12.27 -5.40 -14.99
C LEU A 52 12.01 -4.47 -13.80
N MET A 53 11.98 -4.98 -12.56
CA MET A 53 11.84 -4.17 -11.35
C MET A 53 12.98 -3.14 -11.26
N PHE A 54 14.22 -3.54 -11.54
CA PHE A 54 15.37 -2.65 -11.53
C PHE A 54 15.31 -1.56 -12.60
N ARG A 55 14.94 -1.93 -13.84
CA ARG A 55 14.75 -0.98 -14.94
C ARG A 55 13.64 0.03 -14.64
N MET A 56 12.50 -0.44 -14.15
CA MET A 56 11.38 0.42 -13.77
C MET A 56 11.77 1.37 -12.63
N HIS A 57 12.49 0.89 -11.62
CA HIS A 57 12.98 1.72 -10.52
C HIS A 57 13.96 2.79 -11.01
N LYS A 58 14.88 2.46 -11.94
CA LYS A 58 15.79 3.46 -12.53
C LYS A 58 15.05 4.52 -13.34
N LEU A 59 14.00 4.14 -14.07
CA LEU A 59 13.23 5.05 -14.93
C LEU A 59 12.28 5.97 -14.15
N LEU A 60 11.61 5.43 -13.13
CA LEU A 60 10.56 6.14 -12.40
C LEU A 60 11.04 6.72 -11.06
N GLY A 61 12.17 6.24 -10.54
CA GLY A 61 12.69 6.59 -9.22
C GLY A 61 11.76 6.16 -8.07
N ASN A 62 12.17 6.48 -6.84
CA ASN A 62 11.29 6.35 -5.68
C ASN A 62 10.24 7.46 -5.70
N ARG A 63 9.05 7.17 -6.19
CA ARG A 63 7.87 8.02 -5.93
C ARG A 63 7.43 7.82 -4.48
N GLN A 64 8.04 8.60 -3.58
CA GLN A 64 7.53 8.85 -2.23
C GLN A 64 6.45 9.93 -2.21
#